data_AF-D8SX92-F1
#
_entry.id   AF-D8SX92-F1
#
_cell.length_a   1.000
_cell.length_b   1.000
_cell.length_c   1.000
_cell.angle_alpha   90.00
_cell.angle_beta   90.00
_cell.angle_gamma   90.00
#
_symmetry.space_group_name_H-M   'P 1'
#
loop_
_entity.id
_entity.type
_entity.pdbx_description
1 polymer ?
#
loop_
_entity_poly.entity_id
_entity_poly.type
_entity_poly.pdbx_seq_one_letter_code
_entity_poly.pdbx_strand_id
1 'polypeptide(L)'
;MNSFRPGGFFTSEVMMEKEGYRSQMTTGSLIPLLQKALLQHQVRIEPLPVEAPVLQLDDPALTYLSKMLLDGDSDSDEQEVATPQQNRYQAYMDDLNSIIRGCVQSPDSDQEQVDQEVFSLLNECARAVAARNSAQVYNLIGLIKNSVTSENSHLERTALFFVNALVARLKGCGSQLYSALSREVSQKRYLGLLCMNLPWFSATEVISNHIILEACKGAKRIHIVDYGILYGSQWPWLIRALSQRPEGTPLLRMTGIDSSGMIDGAQIGQHLLEFAESCGIPFEFNYITTDSWELAQPQCNSLNEFVVINTNRRLRFLRDDSTAANNPRKVFFDRMLKLQPALLIQSLPNADPNVSSPFFVQRFEATLAYYANILNGFGEVLKDHPQELAFARKFVERSIMNVVACEGVDRVERPGPYYYWDSTAKKAGFEQLPLSDQVIETAKLIWRGEKFSLYRDGHWLLLAWKEALAFGICAWKPGVKPRNSYGAKSSKRYHF
;
A
#
# COMPACT_ATOMS: atom_id res chain seq x y z
N MET A 1 -47.20 -48.29 -51.90
CA MET A 1 -48.39 -48.77 -51.18
C MET A 1 -48.48 -48.00 -49.87
N ASN A 2 -49.63 -47.36 -49.66
CA ASN A 2 -50.31 -47.10 -48.37
C ASN A 2 -49.52 -46.42 -47.23
N SER A 3 -50.04 -45.50 -46.42
CA SER A 3 -51.28 -44.73 -46.31
C SER A 3 -51.30 -44.13 -44.89
N PHE A 4 -52.07 -43.06 -44.69
CA PHE A 4 -52.68 -42.62 -43.42
C PHE A 4 -51.93 -41.70 -42.43
N ARG A 5 -52.74 -40.72 -41.97
CA ARG A 5 -52.56 -39.54 -41.09
C ARG A 5 -52.84 -39.90 -39.58
N PRO A 6 -53.18 -38.96 -38.66
CA PRO A 6 -52.42 -37.86 -38.02
C PRO A 6 -52.60 -37.79 -36.47
N GLY A 7 -51.97 -36.80 -35.81
CA GLY A 7 -52.35 -36.23 -34.49
C GLY A 7 -51.11 -35.96 -33.62
N GLY A 8 -50.93 -34.88 -32.86
CA GLY A 8 -51.69 -33.66 -32.60
C GLY A 8 -51.02 -32.90 -31.42
N PHE A 9 -50.90 -31.57 -31.57
CA PHE A 9 -50.79 -30.49 -30.57
C PHE A 9 -49.55 -30.28 -29.67
N PHE A 10 -48.93 -29.09 -29.87
CA PHE A 10 -48.27 -28.10 -28.95
C PHE A 10 -47.31 -28.62 -27.86
N THR A 11 -46.08 -28.11 -27.71
CA THR A 11 -45.69 -26.71 -27.45
C THR A 11 -44.27 -26.39 -27.91
N SER A 12 -44.02 -25.10 -28.13
CA SER A 12 -42.81 -24.41 -28.59
C SER A 12 -41.49 -24.77 -27.87
N GLU A 13 -40.51 -25.24 -28.64
CA GLU A 13 -39.07 -25.13 -28.36
C GLU A 13 -38.36 -24.86 -29.69
N VAL A 14 -37.65 -23.72 -29.80
CA VAL A 14 -36.73 -23.46 -30.91
C VAL A 14 -35.38 -23.21 -30.28
N MET A 15 -34.49 -24.19 -30.42
CA MET A 15 -33.05 -24.08 -30.21
C MET A 15 -32.37 -24.75 -31.39
N MET A 16 -31.25 -24.13 -31.77
CA MET A 16 -30.23 -24.59 -32.73
C MET A 16 -30.60 -24.44 -34.20
N GLU A 17 -29.73 -24.02 -35.11
CA GLU A 17 -28.42 -23.33 -35.13
C GLU A 17 -28.03 -23.28 -36.62
N LYS A 18 -26.94 -22.58 -36.94
CA LYS A 18 -26.25 -22.51 -38.24
C LYS A 18 -26.86 -21.55 -39.27
N GLU A 19 -26.10 -20.68 -39.93
CA GLU A 19 -24.67 -20.39 -39.92
C GLU A 19 -24.47 -19.04 -40.63
N GLY A 20 -23.49 -18.27 -40.17
CA GLY A 20 -22.67 -17.40 -41.03
C GLY A 20 -23.17 -15.97 -41.28
N TYR A 21 -22.57 -15.00 -40.59
CA TYR A 21 -22.06 -13.77 -41.22
C TYR A 21 -20.93 -13.17 -40.36
N ARG A 22 -19.72 -13.15 -40.91
CA ARG A 22 -18.63 -12.25 -40.48
C ARG A 22 -18.99 -10.82 -40.89
N SER A 23 -18.92 -9.87 -39.97
CA SER A 23 -18.48 -8.49 -40.23
C SER A 23 -18.19 -7.78 -38.91
N GLN A 24 -17.20 -6.90 -38.94
CA GLN A 24 -16.52 -6.21 -37.85
C GLN A 24 -17.45 -5.21 -37.13
N MET A 25 -17.37 -5.14 -35.79
CA MET A 25 -17.80 -3.97 -35.04
C MET A 25 -16.57 -3.26 -34.50
N THR A 26 -16.28 -2.09 -35.09
CA THR A 26 -15.30 -1.11 -34.62
C THR A 26 -15.84 -0.38 -33.39
N THR A 27 -14.91 0.06 -32.55
CA THR A 27 -15.02 0.71 -31.22
C THR A 27 -15.70 2.09 -31.20
N GLY A 28 -16.75 2.31 -31.98
CA GLY A 28 -17.30 3.65 -32.27
C GLY A 28 -18.68 4.02 -31.72
N SER A 29 -19.35 3.23 -30.86
CA SER A 29 -20.80 3.49 -30.61
C SER A 29 -21.33 3.20 -29.19
N LEU A 30 -20.62 3.63 -28.14
CA LEU A 30 -21.19 3.70 -26.77
C LEU A 30 -21.38 5.14 -26.26
N ILE A 31 -20.65 6.11 -26.81
CA ILE A 31 -20.64 7.51 -26.36
C ILE A 31 -21.98 8.25 -26.64
N PRO A 32 -22.64 8.12 -27.81
CA PRO A 32 -23.91 8.82 -28.06
C PRO A 32 -25.09 8.25 -27.26
N LEU A 33 -25.04 6.95 -26.94
CA LEU A 33 -26.05 6.26 -26.12
C LEU A 33 -25.95 6.67 -24.64
N LEU A 34 -24.72 6.86 -24.13
CA LEU A 34 -24.47 7.38 -22.78
C LEU A 34 -24.80 8.89 -22.65
N GLN A 35 -24.48 9.70 -23.67
CA GLN A 35 -24.86 11.12 -23.69
C GLN A 35 -26.39 11.33 -23.71
N LYS A 36 -27.13 10.45 -24.39
CA LYS A 36 -28.60 10.51 -24.43
C LYS A 36 -29.25 10.04 -23.11
N ALA A 37 -28.61 9.14 -22.38
CA ALA A 37 -29.04 8.70 -21.04
C ALA A 37 -28.75 9.76 -19.94
N LEU A 38 -27.64 10.49 -20.06
CA LEU A 38 -27.24 11.55 -19.12
C LEU A 38 -28.10 12.84 -19.22
N LEU A 39 -28.84 13.03 -20.32
CA LEU A 39 -29.71 14.20 -20.53
C LEU A 39 -31.14 14.03 -19.95
N GLN A 40 -31.57 12.83 -19.54
CA GLN A 40 -32.94 12.57 -19.05
C GLN A 40 -33.10 12.56 -17.51
N HIS A 41 -32.02 12.64 -16.73
CA HIS A 41 -32.08 12.84 -15.29
C HIS A 41 -31.32 14.12 -14.91
N GLN A 42 -31.96 15.27 -15.12
CA GLN A 42 -31.55 16.53 -14.50
C GLN A 42 -31.77 16.43 -12.99
N VAL A 43 -30.80 15.87 -12.26
CA VAL A 43 -30.62 16.21 -10.86
C VAL A 43 -29.64 17.37 -10.84
N ARG A 44 -30.19 18.58 -10.64
CA ARG A 44 -29.44 19.75 -10.20
C ARG A 44 -28.78 19.37 -8.89
N ILE A 45 -27.46 19.12 -8.92
CA ILE A 45 -26.66 19.05 -7.71
C ILE A 45 -26.37 20.50 -7.32
N GLU A 46 -27.09 21.00 -6.32
CA GLU A 46 -26.62 22.18 -5.59
C GLU A 46 -25.32 21.80 -4.89
N PRO A 47 -24.21 22.56 -5.06
CA PRO A 47 -23.01 22.32 -4.30
C PRO A 47 -23.28 22.63 -2.84
N LEU A 48 -23.20 21.60 -1.98
CA LEU A 48 -23.00 21.84 -0.56
C LEU A 48 -21.59 22.41 -0.38
N PRO A 49 -21.41 23.48 0.40
CA PRO A 49 -20.10 23.98 0.73
C PRO A 49 -19.42 22.92 1.61
N VAL A 50 -18.55 22.12 1.01
CA VAL A 50 -17.45 21.53 1.78
C VAL A 50 -16.35 22.57 1.70
N GLU A 51 -16.29 23.42 2.72
CA GLU A 51 -15.01 23.98 3.08
C GLU A 51 -14.08 22.78 3.28
N ALA A 52 -13.18 22.54 2.32
CA ALA A 52 -11.93 21.90 2.71
C ALA A 52 -11.47 22.71 3.91
N PRO A 53 -11.22 22.12 5.10
CA PRO A 53 -10.74 22.91 6.21
C PRO A 53 -9.56 23.70 5.66
N VAL A 54 -9.71 25.02 5.62
CA VAL A 54 -8.55 25.89 5.51
C VAL A 54 -7.71 25.41 6.68
N LEU A 55 -6.56 24.81 6.38
CA LEU A 55 -5.60 24.47 7.41
C LEU A 55 -5.34 25.78 8.13
N GLN A 56 -6.00 25.97 9.29
CA GLN A 56 -5.69 27.08 10.15
C GLN A 56 -4.24 26.84 10.48
N LEU A 57 -3.35 27.79 10.17
CA LEU A 57 -1.93 27.64 10.53
C LEU A 57 -1.76 27.38 12.05
N ASP A 58 -2.79 27.72 12.83
CA ASP A 58 -2.91 27.49 14.27
C ASP A 58 -3.65 26.17 14.64
N ASP A 59 -3.87 25.23 13.71
CA ASP A 59 -4.48 23.93 14.05
C ASP A 59 -3.53 23.16 15.00
N PRO A 60 -3.99 22.77 16.21
CA PRO A 60 -3.17 22.05 17.16
C PRO A 60 -2.54 20.76 16.59
N ALA A 61 -3.22 20.07 15.66
CA ALA A 61 -2.67 18.89 15.02
C ALA A 61 -1.46 19.23 14.14
N LEU A 62 -1.47 20.38 13.47
CA LEU A 62 -0.29 20.89 12.74
C LEU A 62 0.82 21.31 13.71
N THR A 63 0.49 21.87 14.87
CA THR A 63 1.49 22.15 15.91
C THR A 63 2.16 20.87 16.40
N TYR A 64 1.39 19.80 16.64
CA TYR A 64 1.95 18.48 16.98
C TYR A 64 2.90 17.98 15.87
N LEU A 65 2.47 18.05 14.61
CA LEU A 65 3.29 17.57 13.49
C LEU A 65 4.56 18.40 13.31
N SER A 66 4.47 19.72 13.46
CA SER A 66 5.61 20.62 13.48
C SER A 66 6.57 20.24 14.61
N LYS A 67 6.07 20.04 15.82
CA LYS A 67 6.86 19.53 16.95
C LYS A 67 7.54 18.20 16.63
N MET A 68 6.90 17.26 15.92
CA MET A 68 7.54 15.96 15.58
C MET A 68 8.63 16.10 14.52
N LEU A 69 8.47 17.07 13.61
CA LEU A 69 9.44 17.35 12.57
C LEU A 69 10.64 18.15 13.13
N LEU A 70 10.42 18.99 14.14
CA LEU A 70 11.41 19.91 14.71
C LEU A 70 12.08 19.39 16.00
N ASP A 71 11.37 18.65 16.86
CA ASP A 71 11.95 18.10 18.09
C ASP A 71 12.97 17.03 17.74
N GLY A 72 14.19 17.23 18.24
CA GLY A 72 15.33 16.39 17.97
C GLY A 72 16.29 16.95 16.92
N ASP A 73 16.78 18.18 17.13
CA ASP A 73 18.13 18.63 16.70
C ASP A 73 19.27 17.76 17.27
N SER A 74 18.95 16.57 17.78
CA SER A 74 19.85 15.44 17.96
C SER A 74 19.86 14.48 16.75
N ASP A 75 19.17 14.80 15.65
CA ASP A 75 19.86 14.72 14.37
C ASP A 75 20.82 15.91 14.36
N SER A 76 21.80 15.88 15.27
CA SER A 76 23.09 16.40 14.85
C SER A 76 23.28 15.82 13.46
N ASP A 77 23.60 16.67 12.50
CA ASP A 77 24.61 16.29 11.54
C ASP A 77 25.87 15.90 12.36
N GLU A 78 25.79 14.83 13.16
CA GLU A 78 26.91 13.98 13.42
C GLU A 78 27.27 13.59 12.01
N GLN A 79 28.28 14.29 11.50
CA GLN A 79 29.30 13.65 10.70
C GLN A 79 29.73 12.41 11.49
N GLU A 80 28.88 11.37 11.49
CA GLU A 80 29.25 10.04 11.91
C GLU A 80 30.46 9.76 11.05
N VAL A 81 31.62 9.67 11.69
CA VAL A 81 32.87 9.32 11.03
C VAL A 81 32.57 8.06 10.25
N ALA A 82 32.50 8.19 8.92
CA ALA A 82 32.03 7.13 8.04
C ALA A 82 32.73 5.84 8.42
N THR A 83 31.95 4.86 8.88
CA THR A 83 32.51 3.57 9.30
C THR A 83 33.33 2.99 8.13
N PRO A 84 34.37 2.17 8.39
CA PRO A 84 35.12 1.50 7.32
C PRO A 84 34.21 0.74 6.32
N GLN A 85 33.03 0.32 6.79
CA GLN A 85 31.96 -0.22 5.96
C GLN A 85 31.32 0.85 5.05
N GLN A 86 30.86 2.00 5.59
CA GLN A 86 30.36 3.15 4.80
C GLN A 86 31.33 3.61 3.72
N ASN A 87 32.63 3.71 4.01
CA ASN A 87 33.62 4.11 3.00
C ASN A 87 33.76 3.09 1.86
N ARG A 88 33.63 1.80 2.15
CA ARG A 88 33.62 0.72 1.14
C ARG A 88 32.33 0.70 0.32
N TYR A 89 31.21 1.14 0.90
CA TYR A 89 29.93 1.28 0.23
C TYR A 89 29.84 2.52 -0.63
N GLN A 90 30.36 3.66 -0.16
CA GLN A 90 30.43 4.88 -0.96
C GLN A 90 31.29 4.64 -2.20
N ALA A 91 32.45 3.99 -2.05
CA ALA A 91 33.26 3.56 -3.20
C ALA A 91 32.50 2.62 -4.15
N TYR A 92 31.69 1.69 -3.62
CA TYR A 92 30.87 0.80 -4.45
C TYR A 92 29.74 1.54 -5.17
N MET A 93 29.06 2.47 -4.51
CA MET A 93 27.99 3.30 -5.08
C MET A 93 28.58 4.31 -6.06
N ASP A 94 29.77 4.85 -5.81
CA ASP A 94 30.51 5.70 -6.73
C ASP A 94 30.99 4.90 -7.94
N ASP A 95 31.43 3.65 -7.77
CA ASP A 95 31.70 2.72 -8.87
C ASP A 95 30.41 2.42 -9.66
N LEU A 96 29.29 2.18 -8.98
CA LEU A 96 27.99 1.92 -9.62
C LEU A 96 27.46 3.15 -10.38
N ASN A 97 27.57 4.32 -9.76
CA ASN A 97 27.14 5.60 -10.31
C ASN A 97 28.09 6.07 -11.42
N SER A 98 29.40 5.82 -11.31
CA SER A 98 30.38 6.12 -12.36
C SER A 98 30.26 5.17 -13.55
N ILE A 99 29.83 3.92 -13.31
CA ILE A 99 29.37 3.05 -14.39
C ILE A 99 28.27 3.78 -15.16
N ILE A 100 27.36 4.52 -14.51
CA ILE A 100 26.13 5.06 -15.13
C ILE A 100 26.24 6.51 -15.64
N ARG A 101 27.15 7.34 -15.13
CA ARG A 101 27.26 8.75 -15.52
C ARG A 101 27.98 8.95 -16.86
N GLY A 102 27.24 9.42 -17.86
CA GLY A 102 27.77 10.07 -19.06
C GLY A 102 27.08 9.61 -20.34
N CYS A 103 26.17 10.45 -20.87
CA CYS A 103 25.84 10.56 -22.30
C CYS A 103 25.06 11.88 -22.55
N VAL A 104 25.35 12.54 -23.66
CA VAL A 104 24.74 13.81 -24.14
C VAL A 104 24.37 13.61 -25.62
N GLN A 105 23.26 14.26 -26.07
CA GLN A 105 22.64 14.35 -27.43
C GLN A 105 21.50 13.33 -27.68
N SER A 106 20.38 13.56 -28.41
CA SER A 106 19.68 14.68 -29.10
C SER A 106 18.13 14.48 -28.95
N PRO A 107 17.25 15.46 -29.28
CA PRO A 107 15.85 15.50 -28.78
C PRO A 107 14.74 14.78 -29.58
N ASP A 108 15.02 14.01 -30.63
CA ASP A 108 13.99 13.66 -31.65
C ASP A 108 13.48 12.20 -31.63
N SER A 109 13.32 11.57 -30.46
CA SER A 109 12.72 10.22 -30.38
C SER A 109 11.37 10.23 -29.66
N ASP A 110 10.42 9.43 -30.17
CA ASP A 110 9.13 9.22 -29.52
C ASP A 110 9.36 8.60 -28.13
N GLN A 111 9.10 9.39 -27.07
CA GLN A 111 9.41 9.03 -25.68
C GLN A 111 8.85 7.65 -25.28
N GLU A 112 7.67 7.28 -25.81
CA GLU A 112 7.04 5.99 -25.53
C GLU A 112 7.83 4.80 -26.11
N GLN A 113 8.45 4.98 -27.28
CA GLN A 113 9.29 3.95 -27.89
C GLN A 113 10.59 3.75 -27.10
N VAL A 114 11.18 4.85 -26.62
CA VAL A 114 12.39 4.83 -25.79
C VAL A 114 12.12 4.13 -24.45
N ASP A 115 10.99 4.44 -23.82
CA ASP A 115 10.57 3.80 -22.56
C ASP A 115 10.43 2.26 -22.74
N GLN A 116 9.79 1.83 -23.83
CA GLN A 116 9.62 0.40 -24.16
C GLN A 116 10.95 -0.31 -24.41
N GLU A 117 11.89 0.32 -25.13
CA GLU A 117 13.21 -0.23 -25.40
C GLU A 117 14.01 -0.43 -24.11
N VAL A 118 14.06 0.60 -23.25
CA VAL A 118 14.75 0.52 -21.96
C VAL A 118 14.15 -0.58 -21.08
N PHE A 119 12.82 -0.72 -21.06
CA PHE A 119 12.17 -1.77 -20.28
C PHE A 119 12.48 -3.16 -20.83
N SER A 120 12.54 -3.32 -22.16
CA SER A 120 12.97 -4.56 -22.80
C SER A 120 14.41 -4.92 -22.39
N LEU A 121 15.33 -3.96 -22.47
CA LEU A 121 16.73 -4.16 -22.06
C LEU A 121 16.87 -4.50 -20.57
N LEU A 122 16.09 -3.87 -19.69
CA LEU A 122 16.06 -4.20 -18.26
C LEU A 122 15.59 -5.65 -18.02
N ASN A 123 14.55 -6.09 -18.72
CA ASN A 123 14.06 -7.47 -18.62
C ASN A 123 15.07 -8.48 -19.17
N GLU A 124 15.74 -8.19 -20.28
CA GLU A 124 16.84 -9.01 -20.78
C GLU A 124 18.01 -9.07 -19.80
N CYS A 125 18.33 -7.95 -19.16
CA CYS A 125 19.38 -7.87 -18.15
C CYS A 125 19.04 -8.74 -16.93
N ALA A 126 17.77 -8.73 -16.49
CA ALA A 126 17.30 -9.63 -15.44
C ALA A 126 17.42 -11.11 -15.82
N ARG A 127 17.12 -11.49 -17.07
CA ARG A 127 17.34 -12.86 -17.55
C ARG A 127 18.83 -13.22 -17.58
N ALA A 128 19.70 -12.29 -17.99
CA ALA A 128 21.16 -12.50 -17.97
C ALA A 128 21.69 -12.67 -16.54
N VAL A 129 21.18 -11.89 -15.56
CA VAL A 129 21.47 -12.08 -14.13
C VAL A 129 21.01 -13.46 -13.66
N ALA A 130 19.79 -13.89 -14.04
CA ALA A 130 19.27 -15.22 -13.70
C ALA A 130 20.16 -16.35 -14.28
N ALA A 131 20.69 -16.16 -15.48
CA ALA A 131 21.62 -17.06 -16.16
C ALA A 131 23.08 -16.95 -15.65
N ARG A 132 23.36 -16.03 -14.71
CA ARG A 132 24.71 -15.71 -14.21
C ARG A 132 25.71 -15.32 -15.32
N ASN A 133 25.22 -14.71 -16.40
CA ASN A 133 26.05 -14.25 -17.51
C ASN A 133 26.50 -12.80 -17.29
N SER A 134 27.53 -12.61 -16.47
CA SER A 134 28.04 -11.28 -16.11
C SER A 134 28.45 -10.44 -17.34
N ALA A 135 29.06 -11.06 -18.36
CA ALA A 135 29.47 -10.36 -19.57
C ALA A 135 28.28 -9.74 -20.31
N GLN A 136 27.19 -10.51 -20.45
CA GLN A 136 25.95 -10.01 -21.05
C GLN A 136 25.27 -8.95 -20.18
N VAL A 137 25.29 -9.11 -18.85
CA VAL A 137 24.75 -8.10 -17.92
C VAL A 137 25.44 -6.76 -18.13
N TYR A 138 26.78 -6.72 -18.13
CA TYR A 138 27.52 -5.47 -18.30
C TYR A 138 27.36 -4.86 -19.70
N ASN A 139 27.22 -5.69 -20.75
CA ASN A 139 26.90 -5.21 -22.09
C ASN A 139 25.51 -4.53 -22.12
N LEU A 140 24.48 -5.21 -21.62
CA LEU A 140 23.11 -4.67 -21.57
C LEU A 140 23.02 -3.40 -20.72
N ILE A 141 23.75 -3.32 -19.61
CA ILE A 141 23.87 -2.09 -18.81
C ILE A 141 24.49 -0.94 -19.64
N GLY A 142 25.45 -1.24 -20.51
CA GLY A 142 26.00 -0.26 -21.45
C GLY A 142 24.95 0.26 -22.44
N LEU A 143 24.14 -0.63 -22.99
CA LEU A 143 23.04 -0.25 -23.90
C LEU A 143 21.98 0.60 -23.20
N ILE A 144 21.55 0.21 -21.99
CA ILE A 144 20.56 0.96 -21.20
C ILE A 144 21.02 2.40 -20.97
N LYS A 145 22.30 2.63 -20.67
CA LYS A 145 22.83 3.98 -20.48
C LYS A 145 22.75 4.82 -21.74
N ASN A 146 23.09 4.24 -22.89
CA ASN A 146 23.06 4.94 -24.16
C ASN A 146 21.62 5.31 -24.57
N SER A 147 20.62 4.54 -24.13
CA SER A 147 19.20 4.79 -24.42
C SER A 147 18.57 5.88 -23.52
N VAL A 148 19.19 6.23 -22.39
CA VAL A 148 18.64 7.20 -21.45
C VAL A 148 19.30 8.56 -21.68
N THR A 149 18.55 9.51 -22.24
CA THR A 149 19.09 10.73 -22.85
C THR A 149 19.04 11.99 -21.97
N SER A 150 18.21 12.01 -20.93
CA SER A 150 18.01 13.17 -20.07
C SER A 150 18.25 12.87 -18.60
N GLU A 151 19.21 13.60 -18.02
CA GLU A 151 19.49 13.58 -16.59
C GLU A 151 18.22 13.95 -15.80
N ASN A 152 17.92 13.15 -14.77
CA ASN A 152 16.79 13.30 -13.85
C ASN A 152 15.38 12.97 -14.38
N SER A 153 15.25 12.41 -15.58
CA SER A 153 13.96 11.92 -16.07
C SER A 153 13.43 10.73 -15.27
N HIS A 154 12.11 10.50 -15.34
CA HIS A 154 11.47 9.34 -14.73
C HIS A 154 12.05 8.02 -15.26
N LEU A 155 12.30 7.96 -16.57
CA LEU A 155 12.90 6.80 -17.22
C LEU A 155 14.33 6.57 -16.71
N GLU A 156 15.15 7.62 -16.64
CA GLU A 156 16.52 7.55 -16.14
C GLU A 156 16.58 7.03 -14.70
N ARG A 157 15.75 7.59 -13.81
CA ARG A 157 15.70 7.17 -12.41
C ARG A 157 15.19 5.73 -12.28
N THR A 158 14.21 5.33 -13.08
CA THR A 158 13.74 3.94 -13.13
C THR A 158 14.88 3.02 -13.55
N ALA A 159 15.52 3.28 -14.69
CA ALA A 159 16.62 2.48 -15.20
C ALA A 159 17.77 2.36 -14.20
N LEU A 160 18.19 3.48 -13.60
CA LEU A 160 19.24 3.53 -12.59
C LEU A 160 18.92 2.64 -11.39
N PHE A 161 17.74 2.77 -10.78
CA PHE A 161 17.38 1.99 -9.59
C PHE A 161 17.32 0.49 -9.87
N PHE A 162 16.80 0.10 -11.03
CA PHE A 162 16.74 -1.31 -11.43
C PHE A 162 18.12 -1.88 -11.79
N VAL A 163 18.96 -1.12 -12.49
CA VAL A 163 20.36 -1.53 -12.76
C VAL A 163 21.13 -1.70 -11.46
N ASN A 164 21.00 -0.76 -10.52
CA ASN A 164 21.65 -0.84 -9.21
C ASN A 164 21.27 -2.13 -8.48
N ALA A 165 19.97 -2.44 -8.45
CA ALA A 165 19.47 -3.65 -7.80
C ALA A 165 19.87 -4.95 -8.54
N LEU A 166 19.93 -4.94 -9.88
CA LEU A 166 20.39 -6.07 -10.68
C LEU A 166 21.88 -6.38 -10.43
N VAL A 167 22.72 -5.35 -10.38
CA VAL A 167 24.15 -5.52 -10.08
C VAL A 167 24.35 -5.97 -8.63
N ALA A 168 23.60 -5.39 -7.69
CA ALA A 168 23.60 -5.81 -6.29
C ALA A 168 23.25 -7.30 -6.14
N ARG A 169 22.24 -7.75 -6.89
CA ARG A 169 21.84 -9.15 -6.95
C ARG A 169 22.95 -10.04 -7.52
N LEU A 170 23.51 -9.65 -8.66
CA LEU A 170 24.58 -10.40 -9.33
C LEU A 170 25.80 -10.59 -8.41
N LYS A 171 26.16 -9.55 -7.65
CA LYS A 171 27.27 -9.57 -6.71
C LYS A 171 26.93 -10.14 -5.32
N GLY A 172 25.66 -10.43 -5.04
CA GLY A 172 25.21 -10.96 -3.76
C GLY A 172 25.30 -9.96 -2.60
N CYS A 173 25.22 -8.65 -2.87
CA CYS A 173 25.33 -7.59 -1.87
C CYS A 173 24.02 -6.83 -1.59
N GLY A 174 22.87 -7.40 -1.98
CA GLY A 174 21.57 -6.76 -1.88
C GLY A 174 21.16 -6.35 -0.46
N SER A 175 21.40 -7.22 0.54
CA SER A 175 21.00 -6.95 1.92
C SER A 175 21.85 -5.84 2.56
N GLN A 176 23.15 -5.78 2.25
CA GLN A 176 24.03 -4.71 2.71
C GLN A 176 23.63 -3.36 2.11
N LEU A 177 23.34 -3.31 0.81
CA LEU A 177 22.92 -2.08 0.14
C LEU A 177 21.53 -1.64 0.58
N TYR A 178 20.60 -2.57 0.78
CA TYR A 178 19.29 -2.25 1.38
C TYR A 178 19.45 -1.65 2.78
N SER A 179 20.32 -2.21 3.62
CA SER A 179 20.61 -1.69 4.95
C SER A 179 21.22 -0.28 4.90
N ALA A 180 22.14 -0.02 3.96
CA ALA A 180 22.72 1.29 3.75
C ALA A 180 21.67 2.33 3.32
N LEU A 181 20.90 2.02 2.27
CA LEU A 181 19.79 2.89 1.81
C LEU A 181 18.74 3.11 2.91
N SER A 182 18.52 2.13 3.78
CA SER A 182 17.59 2.28 4.90
C SER A 182 18.04 3.31 5.93
N ARG A 183 19.35 3.48 6.14
CA ARG A 183 19.90 4.52 7.01
C ARG A 183 19.79 5.92 6.40
N GLU A 184 19.88 6.02 5.07
CA GLU A 184 19.73 7.30 4.36
C GLU A 184 18.28 7.79 4.26
N VAL A 185 17.30 6.89 4.38
CA VAL A 185 15.87 7.25 4.35
C VAL A 185 15.43 7.71 5.73
N SER A 186 15.51 9.04 5.95
CA SER A 186 15.02 9.69 7.17
C SER A 186 13.52 9.44 7.40
N GLN A 187 13.17 8.90 8.56
CA GLN A 187 11.78 8.69 8.97
C GLN A 187 11.04 10.01 9.16
N LYS A 188 11.72 11.08 9.63
CA LYS A 188 11.14 12.43 9.73
C LYS A 188 10.80 13.01 8.36
N ARG A 189 11.67 12.85 7.35
CA ARG A 189 11.35 13.27 5.97
C ARG A 189 10.21 12.44 5.37
N TYR A 190 10.14 11.16 5.70
CA TYR A 190 9.00 10.31 5.32
C TYR A 190 7.70 10.76 5.97
N LEU A 191 7.74 11.14 7.26
CA LEU A 191 6.62 11.79 7.92
C LEU A 191 6.21 13.09 7.20
N GLY A 192 7.19 13.92 6.81
CA GLY A 192 6.95 15.14 6.03
C GLY A 192 6.15 14.88 4.76
N LEU A 193 6.49 13.83 4.00
CA LEU A 193 5.71 13.40 2.83
C LEU A 193 4.27 13.02 3.20
N LEU A 194 4.08 12.20 4.23
CA LEU A 194 2.75 11.75 4.68
C LEU A 194 1.85 12.90 5.13
N CYS A 195 2.46 13.96 5.68
CA CYS A 195 1.76 15.17 6.10
C CYS A 195 1.41 16.12 4.94
N MET A 196 1.96 15.90 3.74
CA MET A 196 1.57 16.70 2.58
C MET A 196 0.10 16.43 2.27
N ASN A 197 -0.67 17.50 2.04
CA ASN A 197 -2.07 17.39 1.62
C ASN A 197 -2.18 17.01 0.13
N LEU A 198 -1.57 15.88 -0.22
CA LEU A 198 -1.51 15.33 -1.56
C LEU A 198 -2.12 13.92 -1.55
N PRO A 199 -3.00 13.59 -2.53
CA PRO A 199 -3.79 12.36 -2.53
C PRO A 199 -3.00 11.08 -2.21
N TRP A 200 -1.82 10.91 -2.81
CA TRP A 200 -1.01 9.70 -2.68
C TRP A 200 -0.51 9.46 -1.25
N PHE A 201 -0.27 10.53 -0.50
CA PHE A 201 0.45 10.45 0.77
C PHE A 201 -0.48 10.39 1.98
N SER A 202 -1.60 11.12 1.97
CA SER A 202 -2.48 11.25 3.15
C SER A 202 -3.79 10.46 3.08
N ALA A 203 -4.22 10.00 1.89
CA ALA A 203 -5.56 9.45 1.72
C ALA A 203 -5.86 8.24 2.61
N THR A 204 -4.90 7.34 2.79
CA THR A 204 -5.10 6.13 3.60
C THR A 204 -5.36 6.45 5.07
N GLU A 205 -4.63 7.40 5.64
CA GLU A 205 -4.74 7.87 7.02
C GLU A 205 -6.08 8.58 7.23
N VAL A 206 -6.43 9.51 6.33
CA VAL A 206 -7.68 10.29 6.39
C VAL A 206 -8.90 9.37 6.33
N ILE A 207 -8.93 8.45 5.36
CA ILE A 207 -10.05 7.50 5.19
C ILE A 207 -10.12 6.55 6.39
N SER A 208 -8.99 6.02 6.86
CA SER A 208 -8.94 5.13 8.03
C SER A 208 -9.47 5.84 9.28
N ASN A 209 -9.06 7.09 9.52
CA ASN A 209 -9.54 7.89 10.65
C ASN A 209 -11.05 8.14 10.58
N HIS A 210 -11.60 8.42 9.40
CA HIS A 210 -13.05 8.58 9.22
C HIS A 210 -13.79 7.30 9.60
N ILE A 211 -13.35 6.14 9.09
CA ILE A 211 -13.98 4.85 9.40
C ILE A 211 -13.92 4.58 10.91
N ILE A 212 -12.76 4.82 11.55
CA ILE A 212 -12.59 4.63 12.99
C ILE A 212 -13.51 5.55 13.78
N LEU A 213 -13.61 6.83 13.40
CA LEU A 213 -14.46 7.81 14.07
C LEU A 213 -15.94 7.38 14.05
N GLU A 214 -16.44 6.97 12.88
CA GLU A 214 -17.82 6.48 12.74
C GLU A 214 -18.07 5.20 13.54
N ALA A 215 -17.15 4.23 13.48
CA ALA A 215 -17.28 2.97 14.19
C ALA A 215 -17.25 3.14 15.72
N CYS A 216 -16.49 4.12 16.22
CA CYS A 216 -16.36 4.42 17.64
C CYS A 216 -17.52 5.26 18.21
N LYS A 217 -18.59 5.52 17.44
CA LYS A 217 -19.74 6.30 17.89
C LYS A 217 -20.37 5.69 19.16
N GLY A 218 -20.52 6.51 20.19
CA GLY A 218 -21.06 6.09 21.49
C GLY A 218 -20.09 5.30 22.40
N ALA A 219 -18.93 4.86 21.91
CA ALA A 219 -17.96 4.13 22.72
C ALA A 219 -17.37 5.03 23.81
N LYS A 220 -17.41 4.60 25.08
CA LYS A 220 -16.88 5.37 26.21
C LYS A 220 -15.40 5.09 26.50
N ARG A 221 -14.90 3.94 26.06
CA ARG A 221 -13.50 3.52 26.16
C ARG A 221 -13.07 2.98 24.80
N ILE A 222 -12.03 3.57 24.22
CA ILE A 222 -11.50 3.18 22.90
C ILE A 222 -10.06 2.74 23.11
N HIS A 223 -9.68 1.59 22.54
CA HIS A 223 -8.28 1.15 22.52
C HIS A 223 -7.81 0.99 21.07
N ILE A 224 -6.86 1.80 20.65
CA ILE A 224 -6.24 1.73 19.32
C ILE A 224 -4.93 0.94 19.42
N VAL A 225 -4.82 -0.14 18.65
CA VAL A 225 -3.58 -0.88 18.42
C VAL A 225 -3.08 -0.53 17.03
N ASP A 226 -1.98 0.21 16.96
CA ASP A 226 -1.42 0.70 15.71
C ASP A 226 -0.14 -0.04 15.31
N TYR A 227 -0.24 -0.80 14.22
CA TYR A 227 0.91 -1.43 13.60
C TYR A 227 1.60 -0.44 12.67
N GLY A 228 2.79 -0.01 13.08
CA GLY A 228 3.64 0.95 12.38
C GLY A 228 3.36 2.39 12.73
N ILE A 229 3.24 2.66 14.02
CA ILE A 229 2.84 3.96 14.57
C ILE A 229 3.75 5.11 14.14
N LEU A 230 5.00 4.84 13.77
CA LEU A 230 5.97 5.86 13.41
C LEU A 230 6.01 6.95 14.50
N TYR A 231 5.90 8.24 14.14
CA TYR A 231 5.80 9.37 15.08
C TYR A 231 4.36 9.69 15.52
N GLY A 232 3.42 8.76 15.35
CA GLY A 232 2.02 8.92 15.77
C GLY A 232 1.21 9.93 14.96
N SER A 233 1.66 10.31 13.76
CA SER A 233 1.11 11.44 12.98
C SER A 233 -0.33 11.28 12.49
N GLN A 234 -0.83 10.06 12.40
CA GLN A 234 -2.23 9.79 12.08
C GLN A 234 -3.17 10.25 13.21
N TRP A 235 -2.72 10.16 14.46
CA TRP A 235 -3.59 10.18 15.64
C TRP A 235 -4.05 11.56 16.13
N PRO A 236 -3.28 12.67 16.01
CA PRO A 236 -3.74 13.99 16.39
C PRO A 236 -5.08 14.38 15.74
N TRP A 237 -5.26 14.07 14.46
CA TRP A 237 -6.49 14.34 13.73
C TRP A 237 -7.69 13.58 14.31
N LEU A 238 -7.50 12.31 14.66
CA LEU A 238 -8.55 11.49 15.27
C LEU A 238 -8.85 11.92 16.71
N ILE A 239 -7.82 12.24 17.50
CA ILE A 239 -7.96 12.73 18.89
C ILE A 239 -8.79 14.01 18.90
N ARG A 240 -8.50 14.96 18.02
CA ARG A 240 -9.28 16.20 17.86
C ARG A 240 -10.73 15.91 17.46
N ALA A 241 -10.95 15.00 16.52
CA ALA A 241 -12.32 14.63 16.12
C ALA A 241 -13.10 13.94 17.25
N LEU A 242 -12.44 13.08 18.04
CA LEU A 242 -13.05 12.41 19.19
C LEU A 242 -13.39 13.37 20.32
N SER A 243 -12.65 14.48 20.48
CA SER A 243 -12.94 15.48 21.53
C SER A 243 -14.16 16.34 21.22
N GLN A 244 -14.49 16.47 19.94
CA GLN A 244 -15.60 17.29 19.44
C GLN A 244 -16.91 16.50 19.25
N ARG A 245 -16.90 15.20 19.51
CA ARG A 245 -18.09 14.37 19.27
C ARG A 245 -19.23 14.73 20.24
N PRO A 246 -20.51 14.71 19.81
CA PRO A 246 -21.65 15.04 20.65
C PRO A 246 -21.80 14.19 21.91
N GLU A 247 -21.29 12.96 21.91
CA GLU A 247 -21.41 12.00 23.02
C GLU A 247 -20.41 12.22 24.17
N GLY A 248 -19.57 13.27 24.07
CA GLY A 248 -18.52 13.63 25.03
C GLY A 248 -17.24 12.80 24.88
N THR A 249 -16.13 13.25 25.46
CA THR A 249 -14.80 12.62 25.28
C THR A 249 -14.76 11.16 25.75
N PRO A 250 -14.12 10.23 25.02
CA PRO A 250 -13.85 8.87 25.49
C PRO A 250 -12.59 8.82 26.36
N LEU A 251 -12.43 7.76 27.15
CA LEU A 251 -11.09 7.33 27.56
C LEU A 251 -10.41 6.70 26.34
N LEU A 252 -9.26 7.24 25.94
CA LEU A 252 -8.50 6.77 24.80
C LEU A 252 -7.21 6.07 25.26
N ARG A 253 -7.13 4.78 25.00
CA ARG A 253 -5.89 4.02 25.14
C ARG A 253 -5.28 3.79 23.77
N MET A 254 -3.97 3.85 23.68
CA MET A 254 -3.26 3.54 22.45
C MET A 254 -2.06 2.64 22.69
N THR A 255 -1.85 1.69 21.79
CA THR A 255 -0.68 0.82 21.75
C THR A 255 -0.01 0.96 20.40
N GLY A 256 1.12 1.66 20.36
CA GLY A 256 1.96 1.76 19.19
C GLY A 256 2.91 0.57 19.06
N ILE A 257 3.04 0.04 17.85
CA ILE A 257 3.95 -1.07 17.54
C ILE A 257 4.85 -0.62 16.40
N ASP A 258 6.17 -0.69 16.57
CA ASP A 258 7.13 -0.42 15.48
C ASP A 258 8.44 -1.20 15.67
N SER A 259 9.27 -1.24 14.62
CA SER A 259 10.57 -1.91 14.61
C SER A 259 11.61 -1.24 15.50
N SER A 260 12.60 -2.02 15.94
CA SER A 260 13.70 -1.49 16.77
C SER A 260 14.63 -0.61 15.93
N GLY A 261 15.06 0.54 16.50
CA GLY A 261 16.31 1.19 16.05
C GLY A 261 16.27 2.65 15.60
N MET A 262 15.12 3.31 15.43
CA MET A 262 15.11 4.69 14.90
C MET A 262 14.11 5.65 15.57
N ILE A 263 13.24 5.14 16.45
CA ILE A 263 12.09 5.89 16.96
C ILE A 263 11.99 5.68 18.47
N ASP A 264 11.96 6.78 19.23
CA ASP A 264 11.76 6.77 20.67
C ASP A 264 10.26 6.69 21.01
N GLY A 265 9.81 5.49 21.38
CA GLY A 265 8.44 5.25 21.79
C GLY A 265 8.00 6.05 23.03
N ALA A 266 8.93 6.38 23.94
CA ALA A 266 8.61 7.19 25.12
C ALA A 266 8.32 8.64 24.72
N GLN A 267 9.13 9.21 23.83
CA GLN A 267 8.91 10.54 23.26
C GLN A 267 7.56 10.63 22.54
N ILE A 268 7.21 9.65 21.70
CA ILE A 268 5.91 9.60 21.03
C ILE A 268 4.77 9.55 22.03
N GLY A 269 4.89 8.68 23.04
CA GLY A 269 3.88 8.55 24.09
C GLY A 269 3.66 9.85 24.83
N GLN A 270 4.73 10.56 25.19
CA GLN A 270 4.66 11.87 25.84
C GLN A 270 3.97 12.89 24.93
N HIS A 271 4.37 13.00 23.66
CA HIS A 271 3.78 13.97 22.75
C HIS A 271 2.29 13.72 22.48
N LEU A 272 1.89 12.45 22.34
CA LEU A 272 0.47 12.10 22.16
C LEU A 272 -0.34 12.34 23.44
N LEU A 273 0.25 12.10 24.61
CA LEU A 273 -0.35 12.40 25.90
C LEU A 273 -0.59 13.91 26.05
N GLU A 274 0.43 14.73 25.86
CA GLU A 274 0.33 16.20 25.90
C GLU A 274 -0.75 16.71 24.93
N PHE A 275 -0.79 16.16 23.71
CA PHE A 275 -1.80 16.54 22.73
C PHE A 275 -3.22 16.13 23.14
N ALA A 276 -3.39 14.91 23.65
CA ALA A 276 -4.69 14.42 24.11
C ALA A 276 -5.22 15.20 25.32
N GLU A 277 -4.34 15.54 26.27
CA GLU A 277 -4.66 16.40 27.41
C GLU A 277 -5.10 17.80 26.96
N SER A 278 -4.41 18.39 25.96
CA SER A 278 -4.80 19.67 25.37
C SER A 278 -6.20 19.65 24.73
N CYS A 279 -6.64 18.47 24.30
CA CYS A 279 -7.98 18.21 23.76
C CYS A 279 -9.00 17.77 24.83
N GLY A 280 -8.61 17.66 26.11
CA GLY A 280 -9.49 17.19 27.18
C GLY A 280 -9.84 15.69 27.12
N ILE A 281 -9.02 14.88 26.46
CA ILE A 281 -9.20 13.42 26.37
C ILE A 281 -8.32 12.72 27.42
N PRO A 282 -8.91 11.93 28.34
CA PRO A 282 -8.14 11.03 29.20
C PRO A 282 -7.40 10.00 28.34
N PHE A 283 -6.08 9.90 28.52
CA PHE A 283 -5.21 9.18 27.60
C PHE A 283 -4.25 8.20 28.29
N GLU A 284 -4.07 7.03 27.69
CA GLU A 284 -3.12 6.00 28.11
C GLU A 284 -2.31 5.52 26.91
N PHE A 285 -0.98 5.41 27.04
CA PHE A 285 -0.11 4.97 25.96
C PHE A 285 0.77 3.78 26.37
N ASN A 286 0.93 2.84 25.45
CA ASN A 286 1.89 1.74 25.53
C ASN A 286 2.65 1.61 24.20
N TYR A 287 3.93 1.23 24.27
CA TYR A 287 4.74 1.01 23.08
C TYR A 287 5.30 -0.41 23.08
N ILE A 288 5.29 -1.06 21.90
CA ILE A 288 5.87 -2.39 21.70
C ILE A 288 6.89 -2.29 20.57
N THR A 289 8.14 -2.59 20.89
CA THR A 289 9.20 -2.70 19.90
C THR A 289 9.32 -4.12 19.40
N THR A 290 9.14 -4.34 18.09
CA THR A 290 9.35 -5.66 17.49
C THR A 290 9.58 -5.60 15.98
N ASP A 291 10.51 -6.42 15.49
CA ASP A 291 10.71 -6.64 14.05
C ASP A 291 9.84 -7.82 13.54
N SER A 292 9.17 -8.55 14.44
CA SER A 292 8.26 -9.66 14.14
C SER A 292 6.83 -9.27 14.48
N TRP A 293 6.18 -8.60 13.53
CA TRP A 293 4.89 -7.94 13.72
C TRP A 293 3.78 -8.94 14.06
N GLU A 294 3.84 -10.14 13.49
CA GLU A 294 2.98 -11.28 13.79
C GLU A 294 3.16 -11.83 15.20
N LEU A 295 4.21 -11.44 15.94
CA LEU A 295 4.47 -11.89 17.31
C LEU A 295 4.17 -10.84 18.36
N ALA A 296 3.83 -9.61 17.97
CA ALA A 296 3.44 -8.56 18.90
C ALA A 296 2.29 -9.00 19.81
N GLN A 297 2.31 -8.54 21.07
CA GLN A 297 1.34 -8.92 22.11
C GLN A 297 0.75 -7.68 22.79
N PRO A 298 -0.06 -6.88 22.07
CA PRO A 298 -0.81 -5.80 22.69
C PRO A 298 -1.78 -6.37 23.72
N GLN A 299 -1.81 -5.76 24.91
CA GLN A 299 -2.77 -6.12 25.94
C GLN A 299 -4.08 -5.38 25.66
N CYS A 300 -5.17 -6.11 25.40
CA CYS A 300 -6.49 -5.57 25.07
C CYS A 300 -7.54 -6.09 26.06
N ASN A 301 -8.47 -5.23 26.50
CA ASN A 301 -9.63 -5.65 27.27
C ASN A 301 -10.91 -5.41 26.46
N SER A 302 -11.16 -6.29 25.48
CA SER A 302 -12.30 -6.18 24.55
C SER A 302 -13.68 -6.29 25.20
N LEU A 303 -13.76 -6.70 26.47
CA LEU A 303 -15.02 -6.70 27.22
C LEU A 303 -15.44 -5.29 27.65
N ASN A 304 -14.48 -4.40 27.86
CA ASN A 304 -14.70 -3.05 28.37
C ASN A 304 -14.30 -1.94 27.39
N GLU A 305 -13.56 -2.28 26.33
CA GLU A 305 -12.97 -1.33 25.38
C GLU A 305 -13.44 -1.63 23.96
N PHE A 306 -13.73 -0.57 23.20
CA PHE A 306 -13.87 -0.65 21.75
C PHE A 306 -12.48 -0.76 21.13
N VAL A 307 -12.04 -1.99 20.87
CA VAL A 307 -10.69 -2.28 20.36
C VAL A 307 -10.65 -2.09 18.84
N VAL A 308 -9.77 -1.20 18.39
CA VAL A 308 -9.47 -0.90 16.99
C VAL A 308 -8.06 -1.40 16.67
N ILE A 309 -7.89 -2.14 15.59
CA ILE A 309 -6.58 -2.54 15.08
C ILE A 309 -6.34 -1.82 13.76
N ASN A 310 -5.29 -1.02 13.66
CA ASN A 310 -4.88 -0.29 12.46
C ASN A 310 -3.61 -0.91 11.87
N THR A 311 -3.58 -1.15 10.56
CA THR A 311 -2.46 -1.82 9.87
C THR A 311 -1.94 -1.04 8.66
N ASN A 312 -2.03 0.28 8.71
CA ASN A 312 -1.89 1.16 7.56
C ASN A 312 -0.53 1.02 6.83
N ARG A 313 -0.57 0.47 5.62
CA ARG A 313 0.54 0.16 4.70
C ARG A 313 1.52 -0.91 5.21
N ARG A 314 1.35 -1.48 6.40
CA ARG A 314 2.42 -2.30 7.02
C ARG A 314 2.38 -3.79 6.75
N LEU A 315 1.23 -4.33 6.35
CA LEU A 315 1.10 -5.77 6.10
C LEU A 315 2.07 -6.32 5.04
N ARG A 316 2.57 -5.46 4.13
CA ARG A 316 3.58 -5.83 3.13
C ARG A 316 4.91 -6.34 3.72
N PHE A 317 5.19 -6.07 5.00
CA PHE A 317 6.37 -6.59 5.70
C PHE A 317 6.18 -7.99 6.27
N LEU A 318 4.93 -8.48 6.33
CA LEU A 318 4.67 -9.85 6.76
C LEU A 318 5.08 -10.82 5.65
N ARG A 319 6.04 -11.69 5.99
CA ARG A 319 6.52 -12.75 5.11
C ARG A 319 5.39 -13.72 4.77
N ASP A 320 5.30 -14.06 3.49
CA ASP A 320 4.49 -15.19 3.04
C ASP A 320 5.38 -16.42 2.94
N ASP A 321 5.24 -17.34 3.89
CA ASP A 321 5.83 -18.67 3.83
C ASP A 321 4.68 -19.66 3.72
N SER A 322 4.13 -19.78 2.51
CA SER A 322 2.96 -20.63 2.23
C SER A 322 3.23 -22.12 2.52
N THR A 323 4.51 -22.51 2.59
CA THR A 323 4.96 -23.86 2.92
C THR A 323 5.13 -24.12 4.42
N ALA A 324 5.23 -23.07 5.24
CA ALA A 324 5.40 -23.21 6.69
C ALA A 324 4.06 -23.37 7.42
N ALA A 325 4.00 -24.32 8.36
CA ALA A 325 2.88 -24.46 9.29
C ALA A 325 2.60 -23.18 10.10
N ASN A 326 3.65 -22.35 10.31
CA ASN A 326 3.60 -21.07 10.99
C ASN A 326 3.83 -19.90 10.02
N ASN A 327 3.08 -19.85 8.90
CA ASN A 327 3.10 -18.69 8.00
C ASN A 327 2.85 -17.38 8.78
N PRO A 328 3.76 -16.39 8.75
CA PRO A 328 3.62 -15.15 9.53
C PRO A 328 2.33 -14.37 9.29
N ARG A 329 1.82 -14.33 8.06
CA ARG A 329 0.54 -13.68 7.74
C ARG A 329 -0.61 -14.38 8.44
N LYS A 330 -0.63 -15.72 8.45
CA LYS A 330 -1.64 -16.51 9.18
C LYS A 330 -1.54 -16.26 10.69
N VAL A 331 -0.32 -16.32 11.25
CA VAL A 331 -0.08 -16.09 12.68
C VAL A 331 -0.57 -14.70 13.10
N PHE A 332 -0.31 -13.68 12.28
CA PHE A 332 -0.80 -12.32 12.50
C PHE A 332 -2.33 -12.29 12.64
N PHE A 333 -3.08 -12.72 11.62
CA PHE A 333 -4.55 -12.67 11.69
C PHE A 333 -5.14 -13.55 12.79
N ASP A 334 -4.56 -14.72 13.05
CA ASP A 334 -4.99 -15.58 14.16
C ASP A 334 -4.86 -14.86 15.51
N ARG A 335 -3.79 -14.08 15.71
CA ARG A 335 -3.60 -13.27 16.91
C ARG A 335 -4.53 -12.08 16.94
N MET A 336 -4.72 -11.39 15.82
CA MET A 336 -5.64 -10.24 15.76
C MET A 336 -7.06 -10.69 16.10
N LEU A 337 -7.50 -11.85 15.62
CA LEU A 337 -8.81 -12.40 15.97
C LEU A 337 -8.92 -12.74 17.47
N LYS A 338 -7.85 -13.25 18.09
CA LYS A 338 -7.82 -13.55 19.54
C LYS A 338 -7.98 -12.31 20.42
N LEU A 339 -7.57 -11.14 19.94
CA LEU A 339 -7.81 -9.87 20.63
C LEU A 339 -9.29 -9.45 20.61
N GLN A 340 -10.11 -10.11 19.78
CA GLN A 340 -11.54 -9.81 19.58
C GLN A 340 -11.78 -8.32 19.31
N PRO A 341 -11.14 -7.73 18.28
CA PRO A 341 -11.31 -6.33 17.95
C PRO A 341 -12.76 -6.03 17.58
N ALA A 342 -13.25 -4.86 17.93
CA ALA A 342 -14.49 -4.35 17.38
C ALA A 342 -14.32 -3.93 15.91
N LEU A 343 -13.10 -3.49 15.55
CA LEU A 343 -12.75 -3.02 14.21
C LEU A 343 -11.29 -3.37 13.88
N LEU A 344 -11.06 -3.94 12.70
CA LEU A 344 -9.74 -4.05 12.08
C LEU A 344 -9.75 -3.25 10.77
N ILE A 345 -8.83 -2.31 10.62
CA ILE A 345 -8.60 -1.54 9.39
C ILE A 345 -7.39 -2.11 8.65
N GLN A 346 -7.63 -2.50 7.39
CA GLN A 346 -6.60 -2.86 6.45
C GLN A 346 -6.52 -1.80 5.36
N SER A 347 -5.42 -1.04 5.36
CA SER A 347 -5.05 -0.10 4.30
C SER A 347 -3.72 -0.55 3.75
N LEU A 348 -3.61 -0.87 2.46
CA LEU A 348 -2.40 -1.49 1.90
C LEU A 348 -2.08 -0.99 0.49
N PRO A 349 -0.78 -0.84 0.13
CA PRO A 349 -0.40 -0.64 -1.25
C PRO A 349 -0.78 -1.89 -2.06
N ASN A 350 -1.41 -1.68 -3.21
CA ASN A 350 -1.84 -2.77 -4.07
C ASN A 350 -0.80 -3.02 -5.16
N ALA A 351 -0.23 -4.23 -5.19
CA ALA A 351 0.72 -4.66 -6.20
C ALA A 351 0.25 -5.91 -6.95
N ASP A 352 0.79 -6.14 -8.14
CA ASP A 352 0.61 -7.38 -8.87
C ASP A 352 1.09 -8.58 -8.01
N PRO A 353 0.38 -9.73 -8.01
CA PRO A 353 0.79 -10.92 -7.26
C PRO A 353 2.24 -11.36 -7.52
N ASN A 354 2.75 -11.12 -8.73
CA ASN A 354 4.08 -11.53 -9.12
C ASN A 354 5.20 -10.67 -8.52
N VAL A 355 4.91 -9.47 -7.99
CA VAL A 355 5.91 -8.67 -7.25
C VAL A 355 6.44 -9.42 -6.03
N SER A 356 5.64 -10.34 -5.47
CA SER A 356 6.05 -11.22 -4.38
C SER A 356 6.46 -12.63 -4.85
N SER A 357 6.55 -12.91 -6.16
CA SER A 357 6.85 -14.23 -6.71
C SER A 357 8.18 -14.80 -6.18
N PRO A 358 8.27 -16.13 -5.92
CA PRO A 358 9.54 -16.77 -5.63
C PRO A 358 10.47 -16.82 -6.85
N PHE A 359 9.92 -16.73 -8.07
CA PHE A 359 10.70 -16.80 -9.31
C PHE A 359 11.23 -15.41 -9.68
N PHE A 360 12.57 -15.30 -9.80
CA PHE A 360 13.23 -14.01 -9.95
C PHE A 360 12.81 -13.22 -11.21
N VAL A 361 12.84 -13.83 -12.40
CA VAL A 361 12.53 -13.11 -13.65
C VAL A 361 11.09 -12.61 -13.65
N GLN A 362 10.13 -13.46 -13.30
CA GLN A 362 8.73 -13.10 -13.17
C GLN A 362 8.52 -11.98 -12.13
N ARG A 363 9.22 -12.07 -11.00
CA ARG A 363 9.20 -11.02 -9.98
C ARG A 363 9.76 -9.71 -10.52
N PHE A 364 10.88 -9.75 -11.23
CA PHE A 364 11.52 -8.57 -11.79
C PHE A 364 10.59 -7.83 -12.76
N GLU A 365 9.99 -8.54 -13.72
CA GLU A 365 9.08 -7.96 -14.71
C GLU A 365 7.90 -7.23 -14.04
N ALA A 366 7.27 -7.87 -13.06
CA ALA A 366 6.18 -7.26 -12.29
C ALA A 366 6.63 -6.09 -11.42
N THR A 367 7.83 -6.18 -10.83
CA THR A 367 8.42 -5.13 -9.99
C THR A 367 8.74 -3.88 -10.82
N LEU A 368 9.26 -4.06 -12.04
CA LEU A 368 9.55 -3.00 -13.00
C LEU A 368 8.29 -2.21 -13.34
N ALA A 369 7.23 -2.91 -13.78
CA ALA A 369 5.96 -2.28 -14.08
C ALA A 369 5.37 -1.53 -12.87
N TYR A 370 5.39 -2.17 -11.69
CA TYR A 370 4.83 -1.60 -10.46
C TYR A 370 5.54 -0.32 -10.01
N TYR A 371 6.87 -0.34 -9.87
CA TYR A 371 7.61 0.82 -9.39
C TYR A 371 7.81 1.91 -10.45
N ALA A 372 7.85 1.56 -11.74
CA ALA A 372 7.83 2.58 -12.80
C ALA A 372 6.54 3.42 -12.72
N ASN A 373 5.39 2.78 -12.51
CA ASN A 373 4.12 3.47 -12.33
C ASN A 373 4.13 4.38 -11.07
N ILE A 374 4.69 3.91 -9.95
CA ILE A 374 4.83 4.73 -8.73
C ILE A 374 5.76 5.93 -8.96
N LEU A 375 6.91 5.74 -9.61
CA LEU A 375 7.86 6.82 -9.88
C LEU A 375 7.25 7.89 -10.80
N ASN A 376 6.49 7.47 -11.81
CA ASN A 376 5.73 8.37 -12.67
C ASN A 376 4.66 9.13 -11.88
N GLY A 377 3.90 8.42 -11.05
CA GLY A 377 2.91 9.00 -10.15
C GLY A 377 3.49 10.08 -9.23
N PHE A 378 4.61 9.79 -8.57
CA PHE A 378 5.32 10.77 -7.75
C PHE A 378 5.84 11.95 -8.57
N GLY A 379 6.35 11.68 -9.77
CA GLY A 379 6.75 12.71 -10.72
C GLY A 379 5.70 13.76 -11.00
N GLU A 380 4.46 13.32 -11.20
CA GLU A 380 3.34 14.21 -11.47
C GLU A 380 2.79 14.86 -10.19
N VAL A 381 2.66 14.10 -9.10
CA VAL A 381 2.09 14.57 -7.83
C VAL A 381 3.01 15.55 -7.09
N LEU A 382 4.33 15.37 -7.21
CA LEU A 382 5.35 16.18 -6.55
C LEU A 382 6.10 17.07 -7.54
N LYS A 383 5.52 17.36 -8.71
CA LYS A 383 6.17 18.20 -9.75
C LYS A 383 6.61 19.58 -9.23
N ASP A 384 5.83 20.15 -8.32
CA ASP A 384 6.05 21.47 -7.71
C ASP A 384 6.85 21.37 -6.39
N HIS A 385 7.30 20.16 -6.02
CA HIS A 385 7.96 19.82 -4.76
C HIS A 385 9.24 18.99 -5.02
N PRO A 386 10.30 19.59 -5.61
CA PRO A 386 11.45 18.84 -6.11
C PRO A 386 12.27 18.16 -5.01
N GLN A 387 12.32 18.71 -3.80
CA GLN A 387 13.05 18.11 -2.68
C GLN A 387 12.33 16.86 -2.16
N GLU A 388 11.00 16.95 -2.07
CA GLU A 388 10.09 15.89 -1.69
C GLU A 388 10.09 14.77 -2.73
N LEU A 389 10.10 15.13 -4.02
CA LEU A 389 10.24 14.17 -5.12
C LEU A 389 11.57 13.42 -5.05
N ALA A 390 12.68 14.13 -4.80
CA ALA A 390 13.99 13.50 -4.64
C ALA A 390 14.00 12.51 -3.46
N PHE A 391 13.40 12.88 -2.33
CA PHE A 391 13.29 11.99 -1.18
C PHE A 391 12.35 10.79 -1.45
N ALA A 392 11.20 11.01 -2.08
CA ALA A 392 10.27 9.95 -2.47
C ALA A 392 10.93 8.93 -3.41
N ARG A 393 11.76 9.40 -4.35
CA ARG A 393 12.57 8.55 -5.24
C ARG A 393 13.57 7.68 -4.47
N LYS A 394 14.27 8.23 -3.46
CA LYS A 394 15.16 7.44 -2.58
C LYS A 394 14.40 6.34 -1.84
N PHE A 395 13.20 6.64 -1.35
CA PHE A 395 12.35 5.64 -0.69
C PHE A 395 11.97 4.50 -1.65
N VAL A 396 11.66 4.83 -2.90
CA VAL A 396 11.37 3.84 -3.94
C VAL A 396 12.61 3.02 -4.31
N GLU A 397 13.78 3.65 -4.49
CA GLU A 397 15.05 2.96 -4.74
C GLU A 397 15.35 1.92 -3.66
N ARG A 398 15.23 2.29 -2.38
CA ARG A 398 15.38 1.36 -1.25
C ARG A 398 14.44 0.15 -1.38
N SER A 399 13.20 0.39 -1.79
CA SER A 399 12.20 -0.67 -1.93
C SER A 399 12.50 -1.60 -3.12
N ILE A 400 12.88 -1.03 -4.27
CA ILE A 400 13.35 -1.79 -5.45
C ILE A 400 14.56 -2.65 -5.09
N MET A 401 15.55 -2.08 -4.39
CA MET A 401 16.75 -2.80 -3.94
C MET A 401 16.38 -4.05 -3.14
N ASN A 402 15.42 -3.95 -2.21
CA ASN A 402 15.00 -5.11 -1.43
C ASN A 402 14.30 -6.17 -2.29
N VAL A 403 13.30 -5.78 -3.09
CA VAL A 403 12.47 -6.72 -3.87
C VAL A 403 13.28 -7.47 -4.94
N VAL A 404 14.22 -6.77 -5.58
CA VAL A 404 15.03 -7.30 -6.69
C VAL A 404 16.29 -8.02 -6.18
N ALA A 405 17.04 -7.40 -5.27
CA ALA A 405 18.38 -7.89 -4.90
C ALA A 405 18.40 -8.84 -3.71
N CYS A 406 17.41 -8.79 -2.81
CA CYS A 406 17.36 -9.66 -1.63
C CYS A 406 16.55 -10.93 -1.88
N GLU A 407 16.81 -11.96 -1.06
CA GLU A 407 16.11 -13.25 -1.08
C GLU A 407 15.81 -13.74 0.33
N GLY A 408 14.96 -14.77 0.44
CA GLY A 408 14.72 -15.45 1.71
C GLY A 408 14.25 -14.49 2.82
N VAL A 409 14.95 -14.51 3.95
CA VAL A 409 14.65 -13.66 5.12
C VAL A 409 15.05 -12.20 4.92
N ASP A 410 16.05 -11.92 4.08
CA ASP A 410 16.55 -10.58 3.81
C ASP A 410 15.58 -9.77 2.92
N ARG A 411 14.71 -10.47 2.17
CA ARG A 411 13.63 -9.84 1.38
C ARG A 411 12.41 -9.58 2.27
N VAL A 412 12.33 -8.36 2.79
CA VAL A 412 11.31 -7.89 3.74
C VAL A 412 10.13 -7.20 3.05
N GLU A 413 10.34 -6.51 1.92
CA GLU A 413 9.27 -5.85 1.16
C GLU A 413 8.55 -6.89 0.29
N ARG A 414 7.29 -7.18 0.63
CA ARG A 414 6.44 -8.17 -0.07
C ARG A 414 5.04 -7.60 -0.33
N PRO A 415 4.96 -6.50 -1.11
CA PRO A 415 3.66 -5.98 -1.51
C PRO A 415 2.92 -7.03 -2.33
N GLY A 416 1.60 -7.00 -2.23
CA GLY A 416 0.73 -7.95 -2.91
C GLY A 416 -0.65 -7.38 -3.10
N PRO A 417 -1.51 -8.08 -3.85
CA PRO A 417 -2.82 -7.57 -4.21
C PRO A 417 -3.77 -7.59 -3.02
N TYR A 418 -4.73 -6.65 -2.98
CA TYR A 418 -5.72 -6.58 -1.90
C TYR A 418 -6.52 -7.88 -1.74
N TYR A 419 -6.88 -8.56 -2.85
CA TYR A 419 -7.68 -9.78 -2.80
C TYR A 419 -6.95 -10.96 -2.12
N TYR A 420 -5.62 -10.94 -2.09
CA TYR A 420 -4.86 -11.92 -1.30
C TYR A 420 -5.07 -11.68 0.20
N TRP A 421 -5.02 -10.41 0.63
CA TRP A 421 -5.27 -10.03 2.02
C TRP A 421 -6.72 -10.27 2.42
N ASP A 422 -7.66 -10.03 1.51
CA ASP A 422 -9.08 -10.37 1.64
C ASP A 422 -9.27 -11.86 1.97
N SER A 423 -8.70 -12.75 1.14
CA SER A 423 -8.79 -14.19 1.36
C SER A 423 -8.17 -14.61 2.69
N THR A 424 -7.04 -13.99 3.07
CA THR A 424 -6.32 -14.30 4.31
C THR A 424 -7.14 -13.89 5.54
N ALA A 425 -7.72 -12.68 5.55
CA ALA A 425 -8.58 -12.20 6.62
C ALA A 425 -9.86 -13.05 6.76
N LYS A 426 -10.53 -13.36 5.64
CA LYS A 426 -11.72 -14.24 5.62
C LYS A 426 -11.42 -15.63 6.16
N LYS A 427 -10.31 -16.25 5.74
CA LYS A 427 -9.87 -17.57 6.23
C LYS A 427 -9.57 -17.57 7.72
N ALA A 428 -9.05 -16.46 8.25
CA ALA A 428 -8.84 -16.30 9.68
C ALA A 428 -10.15 -16.11 10.46
N GLY A 429 -11.28 -15.84 9.78
CA GLY A 429 -12.59 -15.69 10.40
C GLY A 429 -13.01 -14.24 10.62
N PHE A 430 -12.45 -13.29 9.87
CA PHE A 430 -12.96 -11.92 9.80
C PHE A 430 -14.07 -11.80 8.74
N GLU A 431 -15.02 -10.92 9.01
CA GLU A 431 -16.07 -10.49 8.10
C GLU A 431 -15.86 -9.01 7.75
N GLN A 432 -16.10 -8.67 6.49
CA GLN A 432 -16.00 -7.29 6.02
C GLN A 432 -17.13 -6.43 6.58
N LEU A 433 -16.84 -5.16 6.82
CA LEU A 433 -17.81 -4.14 7.17
C LEU A 433 -18.05 -3.20 5.97
N PRO A 434 -19.31 -2.89 5.64
CA PRO A 434 -19.60 -1.89 4.62
C PRO A 434 -19.11 -0.52 5.05
N LEU A 435 -18.56 0.24 4.10
CA LEU A 435 -18.21 1.64 4.30
C LEU A 435 -19.44 2.53 4.05
N SER A 436 -19.67 3.51 4.92
CA SER A 436 -20.74 4.48 4.80
C SER A 436 -20.54 5.38 3.56
N ASP A 437 -21.61 6.02 3.10
CA ASP A 437 -21.52 6.98 2.00
C ASP A 437 -20.66 8.20 2.39
N GLN A 438 -20.67 8.60 3.66
CA GLN A 438 -19.82 9.68 4.18
C GLN A 438 -18.33 9.35 4.06
N VAL A 439 -17.91 8.11 4.38
CA VAL A 439 -16.53 7.66 4.16
C VAL A 439 -16.16 7.72 2.67
N ILE A 440 -17.09 7.36 1.78
CA ILE A 440 -16.87 7.43 0.33
C ILE A 440 -16.75 8.87 -0.17
N GLU A 441 -17.56 9.79 0.36
CA GLU A 441 -17.44 11.22 0.03
C GLU A 441 -16.09 11.80 0.52
N THR A 442 -15.64 11.42 1.72
CA THR A 442 -14.29 11.77 2.20
C THR A 442 -13.20 11.23 1.27
N ALA A 443 -13.34 9.98 0.81
CA ALA A 443 -12.40 9.41 -0.16
C ALA A 443 -12.38 10.18 -1.47
N LYS A 444 -13.53 10.59 -2.00
CA LYS A 444 -13.62 11.41 -3.23
C LYS A 444 -12.98 12.78 -3.05
N LEU A 445 -13.09 13.37 -1.87
CA LEU A 445 -12.50 14.67 -1.57
C LEU A 445 -10.97 14.61 -1.52
N ILE A 446 -10.41 13.57 -0.90
CA ILE A 446 -8.94 13.44 -0.73
C ILE A 446 -8.26 12.79 -1.94
N TRP A 447 -8.94 11.87 -2.64
CA TRP A 447 -8.41 11.16 -3.82
C TRP A 447 -8.93 11.76 -5.13
N ARG A 448 -8.51 12.99 -5.41
CA ARG A 448 -9.02 13.81 -6.51
C ARG A 448 -7.97 14.18 -7.54
N GLY A 449 -8.44 14.44 -8.77
CA GLY A 449 -7.65 14.87 -9.93
C GLY A 449 -7.97 14.04 -11.16
N GLU A 450 -7.63 14.52 -12.36
CA GLU A 450 -8.01 13.88 -13.64
C GLU A 450 -7.56 12.42 -13.77
N LYS A 451 -6.45 12.07 -13.11
CA LYS A 451 -5.85 10.73 -13.16
C LYS A 451 -6.17 9.89 -11.92
N PHE A 452 -6.97 10.40 -11.00
CA PHE A 452 -7.32 9.70 -9.76
C PHE A 452 -8.72 9.13 -9.89
N SER A 453 -8.88 7.85 -9.55
CA SER A 453 -10.16 7.16 -9.64
C SER A 453 -10.39 6.27 -8.43
N LEU A 454 -11.67 6.08 -8.09
CA LEU A 454 -12.11 5.24 -6.99
C LEU A 454 -12.94 4.09 -7.54
N TYR A 455 -12.68 2.88 -7.03
CA TYR A 455 -13.44 1.69 -7.35
C TYR A 455 -13.90 1.00 -6.07
N ARG A 456 -14.91 0.14 -6.20
CA ARG A 456 -15.38 -0.75 -5.15
C ARG A 456 -15.30 -2.19 -5.63
N ASP A 457 -14.75 -3.06 -4.78
CA ASP A 457 -14.89 -4.52 -4.91
C ASP A 457 -15.36 -5.11 -3.59
N GLY A 458 -16.60 -5.60 -3.56
CA GLY A 458 -17.29 -5.92 -2.31
C GLY A 458 -17.31 -4.71 -1.36
N HIS A 459 -16.65 -4.85 -0.21
CA HIS A 459 -16.50 -3.78 0.78
C HIS A 459 -15.11 -3.13 0.78
N TRP A 460 -14.25 -3.49 -0.17
CA TRP A 460 -13.00 -2.77 -0.41
C TRP A 460 -13.27 -1.45 -1.14
N LEU A 461 -12.62 -0.40 -0.66
CA LEU A 461 -12.41 0.84 -1.40
C LEU A 461 -11.04 0.78 -2.06
N LEU A 462 -11.01 0.93 -3.38
CA LEU A 462 -9.79 0.83 -4.18
C LEU A 462 -9.46 2.21 -4.76
N LEU A 463 -8.24 2.67 -4.49
CA LEU A 463 -7.70 3.96 -4.90
C LEU A 463 -6.77 3.73 -6.09
N ALA A 464 -7.11 4.27 -7.24
CA ALA A 464 -6.35 4.09 -8.47
C ALA A 464 -5.75 5.41 -8.97
N TRP A 465 -4.56 5.30 -9.55
CA TRP A 465 -3.95 6.36 -10.34
C TRP A 465 -3.74 5.86 -11.76
N LYS A 466 -4.29 6.59 -12.73
CA LYS A 466 -4.53 6.12 -14.10
C LYS A 466 -5.27 4.77 -14.04
N GLU A 467 -4.75 3.76 -14.73
CA GLU A 467 -5.34 2.42 -14.78
C GLU A 467 -4.84 1.49 -13.66
N ALA A 468 -3.87 1.94 -12.85
CA ALA A 468 -3.25 1.11 -11.83
C ALA A 468 -3.84 1.38 -10.43
N LEU A 469 -4.21 0.30 -9.73
CA LEU A 469 -4.60 0.37 -8.32
C LEU A 469 -3.38 0.70 -7.46
N ALA A 470 -3.42 1.82 -6.74
CA ALA A 470 -2.37 2.26 -5.82
C ALA A 470 -2.58 1.68 -4.41
N PHE A 471 -3.81 1.76 -3.89
CA PHE A 471 -4.14 1.29 -2.53
C PHE A 471 -5.49 0.58 -2.47
N GLY A 472 -5.62 -0.32 -1.50
CA GLY A 472 -6.90 -0.88 -1.07
C GLY A 472 -7.15 -0.62 0.41
N ILE A 473 -8.38 -0.25 0.76
CA ILE A 473 -8.83 0.00 2.14
C ILE A 473 -10.06 -0.83 2.44
N CYS A 474 -10.08 -1.54 3.56
CA CYS A 474 -11.24 -2.30 4.03
C CYS A 474 -11.32 -2.33 5.55
N ALA A 475 -12.55 -2.32 6.06
CA ALA A 475 -12.88 -2.48 7.47
C ALA A 475 -13.39 -3.90 7.74
N TRP A 476 -13.06 -4.44 8.91
CA TRP A 476 -13.34 -5.83 9.28
C TRP A 476 -13.79 -5.94 10.73
N LYS A 477 -14.56 -6.97 11.03
CA LYS A 477 -14.90 -7.42 12.38
C LYS A 477 -14.67 -8.94 12.51
N PRO A 478 -14.52 -9.48 13.73
CA PRO A 478 -14.61 -10.92 13.95
C PRO A 478 -15.95 -11.45 13.45
N GLY A 479 -15.90 -12.50 12.63
CA GLY A 479 -17.10 -13.17 12.15
C GLY A 479 -17.77 -14.00 13.24
N VAL A 480 -19.08 -14.20 13.10
CA VAL A 480 -19.82 -15.06 14.04
C VAL A 480 -19.51 -16.50 13.65
N LYS A 481 -18.60 -17.17 14.37
CA LYS A 481 -18.49 -18.62 14.26
C LYS A 481 -19.88 -19.20 14.59
N PRO A 482 -20.52 -20.00 13.71
CA PRO A 482 -21.69 -20.75 14.14
C PRO A 482 -21.27 -21.54 15.38
N ARG A 483 -22.01 -21.39 16.48
CA ARG A 483 -21.87 -22.29 17.63
C ARG A 483 -22.05 -23.69 17.06
N ASN A 484 -20.97 -24.45 16.92
CA ASN A 484 -21.08 -25.86 16.59
C ASN A 484 -21.91 -26.51 17.70
N SER A 485 -23.18 -26.76 17.39
CA SER A 485 -23.93 -27.88 17.93
C SER A 485 -23.15 -29.13 17.54
N TYR A 486 -22.18 -29.50 18.39
CA TYR A 486 -21.72 -30.88 18.44
C TYR A 486 -22.86 -31.72 19.01
N GLY A 487 -23.85 -31.94 18.16
CA GLY A 487 -24.82 -33.00 18.28
C GLY A 487 -24.09 -34.34 18.25
N ALA A 488 -24.62 -35.26 19.05
CA ALA A 488 -24.20 -36.63 19.22
C ALA A 488 -23.66 -37.27 17.92
N LYS A 489 -22.49 -37.90 18.04
CA LYS A 489 -21.99 -38.85 17.05
C LYS A 489 -23.00 -39.98 16.89
N SER A 490 -23.80 -39.95 15.83
CA SER A 490 -24.48 -41.13 15.30
C SER A 490 -23.43 -41.98 14.57
N SER A 491 -22.88 -42.98 15.26
CA SER A 491 -22.07 -44.04 14.65
C SER A 491 -22.93 -44.87 13.70
N LYS A 492 -22.76 -44.72 12.38
CA LYS A 492 -23.12 -45.78 11.43
C LYS A 492 -21.89 -46.64 11.20
N ARG A 493 -21.87 -47.82 11.84
CA ARG A 493 -20.97 -48.93 11.49
C ARG A 493 -21.39 -49.44 10.12
N TYR A 494 -20.45 -49.49 9.18
CA TYR A 494 -20.57 -50.39 8.03
C TYR A 494 -19.89 -51.70 8.43
N HIS A 495 -20.65 -52.80 8.39
CA HIS A 495 -20.11 -54.15 8.46
C HIS A 495 -19.64 -54.54 7.04
N PHE A 496 -18.38 -54.96 6.94
CA PHE A 496 -17.91 -55.87 5.89
C PHE A 496 -18.00 -57.30 6.42
#